data_AF-A0A1I7DVS2-F1
#
_entry.id   AF-A0A1I7DVS2-F1
#
_cell.length_a   1.000
_cell.length_b   1.000
_cell.length_c   1.000
_cell.angle_alpha   90.00
_cell.angle_beta   90.00
_cell.angle_gamma   90.00
#
_symmetry.space_group_name_H-M   'P 1'
#
loop_
_entity.id
_entity.type
_entity.pdbx_description
1 polymer ?
#
loop_
_entity_poly.entity_id
_entity_poly.type
_entity_poly.pdbx_seq_one_letter_code
_entity_poly.pdbx_strand_id
1 'polypeptide(L)'
;MGSVPALLRVPIFGASSFFPRSTGFARNTPRGAWAFDPAELGRPRKGTTMLPPHRAPFVAALAAAAALALSGCGAAVAGGSASPAAAPSAPASAASAPEASGPPATAGPSPVQASAPAAADLATYSFPDGHVSFKYPAGWRVELFTAGKSPFVGTATVYDAGGVKQATIYSGKIADGVTNPVTRTVFESAPVPGLQGQPAPQAQYAFYVDRVNDNAKYRMHLCAGAPIAGAEMALDGIIRTATGVLVADVEFIEKPFAGDDAAKTWLAGAEGQALKTLLLSISYR
;
A
#
# COMPACT_ATOMS: atom_id res chain seq x y z
N MET A 1 -21.95 32.79 30.86
CA MET A 1 -21.20 31.87 31.75
C MET A 1 -21.41 30.47 31.19
N GLY A 2 -20.51 29.78 30.49
CA GLY A 2 -19.06 29.92 30.35
C GLY A 2 -18.43 28.56 30.71
N SER A 3 -18.09 27.73 29.71
CA SER A 3 -16.92 26.83 29.76
C SER A 3 -16.77 26.07 28.45
N VAL A 4 -15.67 26.37 27.76
CA VAL A 4 -15.14 25.67 26.58
C VAL A 4 -13.94 24.86 27.07
N PRO A 5 -13.76 23.58 26.72
CA PRO A 5 -12.49 22.91 26.96
C PRO A 5 -11.52 23.17 25.81
N ALA A 6 -10.31 23.57 26.22
CA ALA A 6 -9.24 24.13 25.42
C ALA A 6 -8.45 23.11 24.60
N LEU A 7 -7.92 23.60 23.47
CA LEU A 7 -6.79 23.04 22.75
C LEU A 7 -5.61 22.76 23.70
N LEU A 8 -5.02 21.56 23.60
CA LEU A 8 -3.63 21.34 24.00
C LEU A 8 -2.83 20.86 22.77
N ARG A 9 -2.13 21.81 22.14
CA ARG A 9 -0.99 21.54 21.25
C ARG A 9 0.25 21.39 22.13
N VAL A 10 1.01 20.32 21.95
CA VAL A 10 2.40 20.20 22.42
C VAL A 10 3.28 19.85 21.22
N PRO A 11 4.41 20.54 21.00
CA PRO A 11 5.35 20.23 19.94
C PRO A 11 6.39 19.23 20.43
N ILE A 12 6.77 18.25 19.60
CA ILE A 12 8.00 17.48 19.82
C ILE A 12 8.77 17.37 18.51
N PHE A 13 9.94 18.02 18.52
CA PHE A 13 11.04 17.82 17.59
C PHE A 13 11.58 16.38 17.73
N GLY A 14 11.81 15.72 16.60
CA GLY A 14 12.51 14.45 16.53
C GLY A 14 13.13 14.27 15.15
N ALA A 15 14.35 14.76 14.99
CA ALA A 15 15.18 14.55 13.81
C ALA A 15 15.61 13.09 13.70
N SER A 16 15.72 12.56 12.46
CA SER A 16 16.97 12.00 11.89
C SER A 16 16.68 11.02 10.75
N SER A 17 16.90 11.46 9.51
CA SER A 17 17.63 10.64 8.53
C SER A 17 18.36 11.58 7.59
N PHE A 18 19.67 11.42 7.58
CA PHE A 18 20.66 12.19 6.85
C PHE A 18 20.49 12.08 5.33
N PHE A 19 20.47 13.22 4.63
CA PHE A 19 21.03 13.33 3.29
C PHE A 19 21.99 14.53 3.28
N PRO A 20 23.23 14.39 2.79
CA PRO A 20 24.20 15.47 2.82
C PRO A 20 23.80 16.60 1.87
N ARG A 21 23.66 17.79 2.45
CA ARG A 21 23.52 19.07 1.77
C ARG A 21 24.90 19.48 1.25
N SER A 22 25.14 19.41 -0.05
CA SER A 22 26.29 20.06 -0.70
C SER A 22 25.83 21.42 -1.24
N THR A 23 26.26 22.50 -0.59
CA THR A 23 26.18 23.85 -1.13
C THR A 23 27.57 24.36 -1.46
N GLY A 24 27.79 24.60 -2.76
CA GLY A 24 28.44 25.80 -3.26
C GLY A 24 29.96 25.84 -3.27
N PHE A 25 30.54 25.76 -4.47
CA PHE A 25 31.57 26.72 -4.85
C PHE A 25 31.53 26.97 -6.36
N ALA A 26 31.07 28.17 -6.74
CA ALA A 26 31.27 28.71 -8.07
C ALA A 26 32.72 29.22 -8.17
N ARG A 27 33.44 28.83 -9.23
CA ARG A 27 34.47 29.68 -9.84
C ARG A 27 34.62 29.32 -11.32
N ASN A 28 34.54 30.37 -12.11
CA ASN A 28 34.59 30.47 -13.55
C ASN A 28 36.05 30.68 -13.99
N THR A 29 36.59 29.93 -14.97
CA THR A 29 37.49 30.38 -16.08
C THR A 29 38.10 29.20 -16.89
N PRO A 30 38.57 29.43 -18.14
CA PRO A 30 38.50 28.47 -19.24
C PRO A 30 39.85 27.93 -19.76
N ARG A 31 39.74 27.07 -20.78
CA ARG A 31 40.77 26.63 -21.76
C ARG A 31 41.89 25.73 -21.24
N GLY A 32 42.03 24.58 -21.91
CA GLY A 32 43.25 23.79 -21.88
C GLY A 32 42.98 22.37 -22.34
N ALA A 33 43.46 22.02 -23.53
CA ALA A 33 43.37 20.69 -24.12
C ALA A 33 44.01 19.63 -23.21
N TRP A 34 43.31 18.51 -23.01
CA TRP A 34 43.89 17.31 -22.41
C TRP A 34 44.24 16.34 -23.53
N ALA A 35 45.51 16.35 -23.92
CA ALA A 35 46.13 15.22 -24.58
C ALA A 35 46.30 14.10 -23.54
N PHE A 36 45.81 12.91 -23.86
CA PHE A 36 46.10 11.70 -23.10
C PHE A 36 47.47 11.17 -23.55
N ASP A 37 48.43 11.14 -22.63
CA ASP A 37 49.72 10.48 -22.81
C ASP A 37 49.69 9.12 -22.07
N PRO A 38 49.68 7.97 -22.77
CA PRO A 38 49.60 6.65 -22.17
C PRO A 38 51.01 6.09 -21.89
N ALA A 39 51.69 6.61 -20.87
CA ALA A 39 53.00 6.09 -20.45
C ALA A 39 53.33 6.38 -18.97
N GLU A 40 52.55 5.88 -18.01
CA GLU A 40 52.97 5.79 -16.60
C GLU A 40 52.35 4.54 -15.96
N LEU A 41 52.77 3.38 -16.46
CA LEU A 41 52.69 2.10 -15.75
C LEU A 41 53.95 1.95 -14.90
N GLY A 42 53.76 1.91 -13.58
CA GLY A 42 54.71 1.24 -12.68
C GLY A 42 55.52 2.15 -11.78
N ARG A 43 54.99 2.47 -10.59
CA ARG A 43 55.82 2.59 -9.38
C ARG A 43 55.13 1.96 -8.16
N PRO A 44 55.76 0.97 -7.50
CA PRO A 44 55.26 0.42 -6.24
C PRO A 44 55.48 1.44 -5.12
N ARG A 45 54.41 1.90 -4.48
CA ARG A 45 54.54 2.71 -3.26
C ARG A 45 54.84 1.80 -2.07
N LYS A 46 56.01 2.10 -1.51
CA LYS A 46 56.68 1.52 -0.34
C LYS A 46 55.88 1.79 0.93
N GLY A 47 55.97 0.84 1.87
CA GLY A 47 55.10 0.67 3.01
C GLY A 47 54.94 1.84 3.97
N THR A 48 53.79 1.87 4.64
CA THR A 48 53.63 2.48 5.95
C THR A 48 53.01 1.44 6.87
N THR A 49 53.87 0.83 7.68
CA THR A 49 53.49 0.02 8.84
C THR A 49 53.10 0.98 9.96
N MET A 50 51.87 0.88 10.48
CA MET A 50 51.58 1.28 11.86
C MET A 50 50.71 0.21 12.52
N LEU A 51 51.19 -0.18 13.69
CA LEU A 51 50.73 -1.26 14.56
C LEU A 51 49.41 -0.92 15.28
N PRO A 52 48.68 -1.94 15.78
CA PRO A 52 47.38 -1.79 16.42
C PRO A 52 47.50 -1.44 17.91
N PRO A 53 46.43 -0.93 18.53
CA PRO A 53 46.15 -1.39 19.89
C PRO A 53 44.66 -1.58 20.22
N HIS A 54 44.47 -2.41 21.26
CA HIS A 54 43.26 -2.66 22.06
C HIS A 54 42.24 -3.69 21.56
N ARG A 55 42.58 -4.97 21.81
CA ARG A 55 41.64 -5.95 22.37
C ARG A 55 41.35 -5.62 23.83
N ALA A 56 40.09 -5.69 24.23
CA ALA A 56 39.67 -6.13 25.56
C ALA A 56 38.29 -6.81 25.47
N PRO A 57 37.99 -7.77 26.35
CA PRO A 57 37.02 -8.83 26.12
C PRO A 57 35.67 -8.55 26.78
N PHE A 58 34.58 -8.99 26.16
CA PHE A 58 33.38 -9.33 26.91
C PHE A 58 33.05 -10.80 26.69
N VAL A 59 33.28 -11.55 27.76
CA VAL A 59 32.72 -12.87 28.02
C VAL A 59 31.25 -12.68 28.34
N ALA A 60 30.38 -13.34 27.58
CA ALA A 60 29.08 -13.79 28.08
C ALA A 60 28.74 -15.09 27.37
N ALA A 61 28.88 -16.18 28.12
CA ALA A 61 28.37 -17.49 27.78
C ALA A 61 26.84 -17.50 27.86
N LEU A 62 26.18 -18.13 26.90
CA LEU A 62 24.94 -18.84 27.18
C LEU A 62 24.82 -20.07 26.29
N ALA A 63 24.79 -21.21 26.97
CA ALA A 63 24.54 -22.52 26.42
C ALA A 63 23.06 -22.68 26.08
N ALA A 64 22.75 -23.43 25.02
CA ALA A 64 21.82 -24.55 25.09
C ALA A 64 21.93 -25.37 23.80
N ALA A 65 22.28 -26.64 23.99
CA ALA A 65 22.36 -27.65 22.96
C ALA A 65 20.98 -28.08 22.49
N ALA A 66 20.98 -28.68 21.30
CA ALA A 66 19.86 -29.32 20.62
C ALA A 66 19.18 -30.42 21.45
N ALA A 67 17.88 -30.61 21.18
CA ALA A 67 17.27 -31.94 21.22
C ALA A 67 16.18 -32.02 20.14
N LEU A 68 16.43 -32.90 19.16
CA LEU A 68 15.45 -33.47 18.26
C LEU A 68 14.51 -34.37 19.07
N ALA A 69 13.21 -34.30 18.81
CA ALA A 69 12.28 -35.37 19.14
C ALA A 69 11.36 -35.63 17.94
N LEU A 70 11.69 -36.70 17.21
CA LEU A 70 10.76 -37.44 16.37
C LEU A 70 9.92 -38.35 17.26
N SER A 71 8.60 -38.25 17.20
CA SER A 71 7.63 -39.34 17.42
C SER A 71 6.22 -38.77 17.19
N GLY A 72 5.27 -39.41 16.53
CA GLY A 72 5.18 -40.77 16.09
C GLY A 72 3.86 -41.01 15.33
N CYS A 73 3.79 -42.23 14.81
CA CYS A 73 2.83 -42.80 13.87
C CYS A 73 1.48 -43.15 14.54
N GLY A 74 0.42 -43.29 13.73
CA GLY A 74 -0.86 -43.91 14.12
C GLY A 74 -2.02 -43.42 13.25
N ALA A 75 -2.22 -43.97 12.05
CA ALA A 75 -3.00 -45.19 11.75
C ALA A 75 -4.51 -44.93 11.62
N ALA A 76 -5.00 -45.24 10.42
CA ALA A 76 -6.35 -45.07 9.92
C ALA A 76 -7.38 -45.95 10.63
N VAL A 77 -8.65 -45.51 10.62
CA VAL A 77 -9.80 -46.40 10.70
C VAL A 77 -10.79 -46.05 9.60
N ALA A 78 -11.09 -47.06 8.80
CA ALA A 78 -12.07 -47.08 7.72
C ALA A 78 -13.50 -47.27 8.25
N GLY A 79 -14.48 -46.94 7.41
CA GLY A 79 -15.76 -47.64 7.42
C GLY A 79 -16.97 -46.72 7.41
N GLY A 80 -17.71 -46.70 6.29
CA GLY A 80 -19.00 -46.04 6.23
C GLY A 80 -19.56 -45.88 4.81
N SER A 81 -19.70 -47.00 4.10
CA SER A 81 -20.40 -47.08 2.81
C SER A 81 -21.92 -46.90 3.03
N ALA A 82 -22.57 -46.01 2.25
CA ALA A 82 -23.92 -46.23 1.69
C ALA A 82 -24.35 -45.05 0.78
N SER A 83 -24.56 -45.38 -0.49
CA SER A 83 -25.39 -44.68 -1.49
C SER A 83 -26.81 -45.31 -1.45
N PRO A 84 -27.85 -44.91 -2.23
CA PRO A 84 -28.25 -43.63 -2.84
C PRO A 84 -29.75 -43.25 -2.55
N ALA A 85 -30.17 -42.13 -3.15
CA ALA A 85 -31.51 -41.84 -3.72
C ALA A 85 -32.71 -41.50 -2.82
N ALA A 86 -33.26 -40.29 -3.00
CA ALA A 86 -34.63 -40.06 -3.53
C ALA A 86 -34.98 -38.55 -3.56
N ALA A 87 -35.30 -38.03 -4.74
CA ALA A 87 -36.30 -36.97 -4.93
C ALA A 87 -37.66 -37.66 -5.21
N PRO A 88 -38.82 -36.98 -5.37
CA PRO A 88 -39.17 -35.56 -5.30
C PRO A 88 -40.39 -35.30 -4.38
N SER A 89 -40.85 -34.05 -4.21
CA SER A 89 -42.30 -33.70 -4.14
C SER A 89 -42.51 -32.19 -4.01
N ALA A 90 -43.22 -31.61 -4.98
CA ALA A 90 -43.96 -30.36 -4.85
C ALA A 90 -45.37 -30.65 -4.34
N PRO A 91 -46.04 -29.65 -3.75
CA PRO A 91 -47.39 -29.34 -4.23
C PRO A 91 -47.62 -27.84 -4.44
N ALA A 92 -48.59 -27.57 -5.32
CA ALA A 92 -49.09 -26.26 -5.71
C ALA A 92 -50.31 -25.83 -4.88
N SER A 93 -50.57 -24.51 -4.92
CA SER A 93 -51.86 -23.81 -4.76
C SER A 93 -52.56 -23.82 -3.38
N ALA A 94 -52.79 -22.61 -2.84
CA ALA A 94 -54.08 -21.92 -2.98
C ALA A 94 -54.04 -20.51 -2.35
N ALA A 95 -54.69 -19.58 -3.05
CA ALA A 95 -55.02 -18.24 -2.56
C ALA A 95 -56.22 -18.28 -1.59
N SER A 96 -56.25 -17.35 -0.63
CA SER A 96 -57.47 -16.68 -0.10
C SER A 96 -57.09 -15.56 0.87
N ALA A 97 -57.55 -14.33 0.59
CA ALA A 97 -57.80 -13.28 1.57
C ALA A 97 -59.28 -13.43 2.05
N PRO A 98 -59.70 -12.94 3.23
CA PRO A 98 -59.96 -11.50 3.41
C PRO A 98 -59.70 -10.91 4.82
N GLU A 99 -59.71 -9.58 4.82
CA GLU A 99 -59.98 -8.56 5.86
C GLU A 99 -59.98 -8.90 7.37
N ALA A 100 -59.23 -8.09 8.12
CA ALA A 100 -59.68 -7.54 9.39
C ALA A 100 -59.16 -6.10 9.57
N SER A 101 -60.10 -5.16 9.66
CA SER A 101 -59.87 -3.75 9.98
C SER A 101 -59.37 -3.58 11.41
N GLY A 102 -58.34 -2.76 11.61
CA GLY A 102 -57.82 -2.33 12.90
C GLY A 102 -57.32 -0.87 12.85
N PRO A 103 -57.43 -0.10 13.94
CA PRO A 103 -57.52 1.37 13.97
C PRO A 103 -56.22 2.13 13.64
N PRO A 104 -56.29 3.45 13.33
CA PRO A 104 -55.13 4.25 12.95
C PRO A 104 -54.28 4.55 14.20
N ALA A 105 -53.05 4.02 14.23
CA ALA A 105 -52.05 4.38 15.22
C ALA A 105 -50.99 5.28 14.59
N THR A 106 -51.10 6.57 14.91
CA THR A 106 -50.06 7.58 15.10
C THR A 106 -48.76 7.42 14.29
N ALA A 107 -48.58 8.34 13.33
CA ALA A 107 -47.32 8.58 12.65
C ALA A 107 -46.18 8.81 13.66
N GLY A 108 -45.32 7.80 13.82
CA GLY A 108 -44.01 7.95 14.43
C GLY A 108 -43.08 8.76 13.51
N PRO A 109 -42.11 9.50 14.05
CA PRO A 109 -41.19 10.27 13.23
C PRO A 109 -40.42 9.36 12.28
N SER A 110 -40.43 9.69 10.99
CA SER A 110 -39.64 9.04 9.95
C SER A 110 -38.18 8.88 10.40
N PRO A 111 -37.53 7.74 10.12
CA PRO A 111 -36.11 7.57 10.40
C PRO A 111 -35.35 8.68 9.65
N VAL A 112 -34.55 9.44 10.40
CA VAL A 112 -33.63 10.43 9.86
C VAL A 112 -32.73 9.70 8.87
N GLN A 113 -33.00 9.91 7.59
CA GLN A 113 -32.20 9.38 6.50
C GLN A 113 -30.80 9.95 6.69
N ALA A 114 -29.84 9.11 7.07
CA ALA A 114 -28.44 9.51 7.18
C ALA A 114 -28.02 10.03 5.80
N SER A 115 -27.84 11.35 5.69
CA SER A 115 -27.42 12.01 4.47
C SER A 115 -26.13 11.36 4.00
N ALA A 116 -26.18 10.74 2.81
CA ALA A 116 -24.98 10.27 2.13
C ALA A 116 -23.95 11.42 2.08
N PRO A 117 -22.65 11.15 2.26
CA PRO A 117 -21.63 12.19 2.23
C PRO A 117 -21.75 13.00 0.95
N ALA A 118 -21.78 14.33 1.07
CA ALA A 118 -21.75 15.22 -0.09
C ALA A 118 -20.57 14.83 -1.00
N ALA A 119 -20.85 14.64 -2.29
CA ALA A 119 -19.82 14.27 -3.25
C ALA A 119 -18.70 15.31 -3.19
N ALA A 120 -17.50 14.88 -2.78
CA ALA A 120 -16.35 15.75 -2.76
C ALA A 120 -16.04 16.16 -4.21
N ASP A 121 -15.88 17.47 -4.44
CA ASP A 121 -15.39 17.96 -5.73
C ASP A 121 -14.03 17.30 -6.04
N LEU A 122 -13.88 16.78 -7.25
CA LEU A 122 -12.66 16.07 -7.68
C LEU A 122 -11.86 16.94 -8.65
N ALA A 123 -10.58 17.14 -8.35
CA ALA A 123 -9.59 17.66 -9.26
C ALA A 123 -8.92 16.50 -10.03
N THR A 124 -8.29 16.80 -11.17
CA THR A 124 -7.52 15.83 -11.96
C THR A 124 -6.08 16.29 -12.07
N TYR A 125 -5.14 15.39 -11.78
CA TYR A 125 -3.72 15.60 -11.99
C TYR A 125 -3.25 14.76 -13.17
N SER A 126 -2.42 15.35 -14.04
CA SER A 126 -1.74 14.65 -15.13
C SER A 126 -0.24 14.82 -14.97
N PHE A 127 0.51 13.74 -15.14
CA PHE A 127 1.96 13.81 -15.17
C PHE A 127 2.43 14.62 -16.39
N PRO A 128 3.62 15.27 -16.33
CA PRO A 128 4.13 16.10 -17.43
C PRO A 128 4.37 15.35 -18.74
N ASP A 129 4.59 14.03 -18.67
CA ASP A 129 4.71 13.16 -19.84
C ASP A 129 3.35 12.85 -20.50
N GLY A 130 2.25 13.21 -19.84
CA GLY A 130 0.89 13.04 -20.32
C GLY A 130 0.37 11.61 -20.28
N HIS A 131 1.16 10.62 -19.85
CA HIS A 131 0.78 9.21 -19.87
C HIS A 131 -0.09 8.84 -18.67
N VAL A 132 0.28 9.29 -17.47
CA VAL A 132 -0.43 8.96 -16.23
C VAL A 132 -1.32 10.12 -15.81
N SER A 133 -2.57 9.83 -15.45
CA SER A 133 -3.45 10.81 -14.79
C SER A 133 -4.36 10.14 -13.75
N PHE A 134 -4.77 10.90 -12.75
CA PHE A 134 -5.65 10.45 -11.67
C PHE A 134 -6.48 11.59 -11.10
N LYS A 135 -7.58 11.25 -10.44
CA LYS A 135 -8.46 12.18 -9.73
C LYS A 135 -8.19 12.17 -8.24
N TYR A 136 -8.40 13.31 -7.58
CA TYR A 136 -8.21 13.46 -6.15
C TYR A 136 -9.17 14.54 -5.61
N PRO A 137 -9.51 14.54 -4.31
CA PRO A 137 -10.35 15.59 -3.72
C PRO A 137 -9.76 16.99 -3.95
N ALA A 138 -10.58 17.95 -4.37
CA ALA A 138 -10.11 19.29 -4.76
C ALA A 138 -9.45 20.07 -3.61
N GLY A 139 -9.77 19.75 -2.35
CA GLY A 139 -9.12 20.32 -1.16
C GLY A 139 -7.74 19.72 -0.86
N TRP A 140 -7.29 18.72 -1.61
CA TRP A 140 -5.98 18.09 -1.45
C TRP A 140 -4.95 18.71 -2.38
N ARG A 141 -3.67 18.47 -2.11
CA ARG A 141 -2.55 19.00 -2.88
C ARG A 141 -1.76 17.86 -3.51
N VAL A 142 -1.23 18.09 -4.70
CA VAL A 142 -0.28 17.18 -5.37
C VAL A 142 1.06 17.89 -5.53
N GLU A 143 2.14 17.22 -5.15
CA GLU A 143 3.53 17.66 -5.41
C GLU A 143 4.24 16.64 -6.28
N LEU A 144 4.94 17.12 -7.30
CA LEU A 144 5.71 16.27 -8.19
C LEU A 144 7.19 16.36 -7.87
N PHE A 145 7.80 15.22 -7.58
CA PHE A 145 9.24 15.05 -7.67
C PHE A 145 9.59 14.47 -9.05
N THR A 146 10.52 15.09 -9.77
CA THR A 146 11.00 14.61 -11.08
C THR A 146 12.46 14.20 -10.96
N ALA A 147 12.73 12.91 -11.11
CA ALA A 147 14.09 12.35 -11.12
C ALA A 147 14.72 12.35 -12.52
N GLY A 148 13.91 12.32 -13.58
CA GLY A 148 14.36 12.33 -14.97
C GLY A 148 13.28 12.84 -15.91
N LYS A 149 13.68 13.53 -16.99
CA LYS A 149 12.76 14.10 -17.99
C LYS A 149 12.65 13.28 -19.28
N SER A 150 13.72 12.59 -19.67
CA SER A 150 13.76 11.75 -20.87
C SER A 150 14.70 10.56 -20.65
N PRO A 151 14.17 9.34 -20.42
CA PRO A 151 12.75 9.06 -20.19
C PRO A 151 12.22 9.77 -18.94
N PHE A 152 10.91 10.03 -18.90
CA PHE A 152 10.27 10.59 -17.72
C PHE A 152 10.37 9.61 -16.55
N VAL A 153 10.78 10.12 -15.38
CA VAL A 153 10.77 9.41 -14.10
C VAL A 153 10.35 10.41 -13.03
N GLY A 154 9.26 10.12 -12.35
CA GLY A 154 8.76 11.01 -11.30
C GLY A 154 7.75 10.36 -10.37
N THR A 155 7.58 11.00 -9.22
CA THR A 155 6.64 10.59 -8.18
C THR A 155 5.72 11.76 -7.85
N ALA A 156 4.43 11.60 -8.10
CA ALA A 156 3.41 12.50 -7.58
C ALA A 156 3.07 12.06 -6.16
N THR A 157 3.22 12.97 -5.20
CA THR A 157 2.84 12.77 -3.80
C THR A 157 1.58 13.56 -3.52
N VAL A 158 0.57 12.90 -2.97
CA VAL A 158 -0.72 13.48 -2.66
C VAL A 158 -0.81 13.74 -1.17
N TYR A 159 -1.22 14.95 -0.81
CA TYR A 159 -1.37 15.42 0.56
C TYR A 159 -2.81 15.83 0.81
N ASP A 160 -3.37 15.49 1.96
CA ASP A 160 -4.68 16.00 2.35
C ASP A 160 -4.66 17.51 2.67
N ALA A 161 -5.84 18.05 3.01
CA ALA A 161 -5.99 19.46 3.39
C ALA A 161 -5.19 19.83 4.66
N GLY A 162 -4.84 18.86 5.50
CA GLY A 162 -4.01 19.04 6.69
C GLY A 162 -2.51 18.98 6.40
N GLY A 163 -2.11 18.66 5.17
CA GLY A 163 -0.72 18.48 4.77
C GLY A 163 -0.13 17.13 5.14
N VAL A 164 -0.94 16.15 5.51
CA VAL A 164 -0.49 14.77 5.75
C VAL A 164 -0.35 14.07 4.41
N LYS A 165 0.73 13.32 4.23
CA LYS A 165 0.93 12.51 3.02
C LYS A 165 -0.07 11.36 3.03
N GLN A 166 -0.80 11.22 1.93
CA GLN A 166 -1.89 10.26 1.77
C GLN A 166 -1.56 9.15 0.78
N ALA A 167 -0.94 9.50 -0.36
CA ALA A 167 -0.59 8.52 -1.38
C ALA A 167 0.64 8.97 -2.19
N THR A 168 1.28 8.00 -2.83
CA THR A 168 2.32 8.23 -3.84
C THR A 168 1.97 7.50 -5.12
N ILE A 169 2.25 8.14 -6.25
CA ILE A 169 2.10 7.57 -7.59
C ILE A 169 3.44 7.76 -8.28
N TYR A 170 4.10 6.67 -8.63
CA TYR A 170 5.37 6.64 -9.33
C TYR A 170 5.16 6.22 -10.79
N SER A 171 5.78 6.97 -11.72
CA SER A 171 5.90 6.60 -13.13
C SER A 171 7.38 6.60 -13.51
N GLY A 172 7.84 5.51 -14.12
CA GLY A 172 9.24 5.40 -14.55
C GLY A 172 9.55 4.14 -15.33
N LYS A 173 10.83 3.77 -15.39
CA LYS A 173 11.32 2.61 -16.16
C LYS A 173 11.71 1.41 -15.31
N ILE A 174 12.00 1.63 -14.03
CA ILE A 174 12.52 0.61 -13.13
C ILE A 174 11.78 0.76 -11.81
N ALA A 175 11.22 -0.34 -11.33
CA ALA A 175 10.78 -0.50 -9.96
C ALA A 175 11.38 -1.81 -9.46
N ASP A 176 11.72 -1.85 -8.18
CA ASP A 176 12.23 -3.03 -7.51
C ASP A 176 11.25 -3.43 -6.42
N GLY A 177 11.09 -4.74 -6.25
CA GLY A 177 10.13 -5.35 -5.34
C GLY A 177 10.85 -6.40 -4.50
N VAL A 178 10.89 -6.17 -3.19
CA VAL A 178 11.31 -7.21 -2.25
C VAL A 178 10.08 -7.96 -1.77
N THR A 179 10.10 -9.27 -1.96
CA THR A 179 9.00 -10.13 -1.52
C THR A 179 9.45 -11.09 -0.42
N ASN A 180 8.53 -11.43 0.46
CA ASN A 180 8.71 -12.38 1.55
C ASN A 180 7.43 -13.21 1.71
N PRO A 181 7.49 -14.42 2.29
CA PRO A 181 6.30 -15.18 2.64
C PRO A 181 5.42 -14.39 3.62
N VAL A 182 4.10 -14.43 3.40
CA VAL A 182 3.06 -13.76 4.19
C VAL A 182 1.81 -14.63 4.27
N THR A 183 0.98 -14.39 5.27
CA THR A 183 -0.43 -14.81 5.25
C THR A 183 -1.30 -13.59 4.97
N ARG A 184 -2.00 -13.60 3.84
CA ARG A 184 -2.82 -12.47 3.37
C ARG A 184 -4.30 -12.64 3.70
N THR A 185 -4.92 -11.57 4.16
CA THR A 185 -6.37 -11.42 4.19
C THR A 185 -6.76 -10.24 3.29
N VAL A 186 -7.50 -10.53 2.22
CA VAL A 186 -7.99 -9.50 1.29
C VAL A 186 -9.33 -8.97 1.78
N PHE A 187 -9.46 -7.65 1.94
CA PHE A 187 -10.71 -7.02 2.34
C PHE A 187 -11.51 -6.55 1.13
N GLU A 188 -10.83 -5.97 0.15
CA GLU A 188 -11.45 -5.49 -1.08
C GLU A 188 -10.45 -5.54 -2.24
N SER A 189 -10.95 -5.77 -3.45
CA SER A 189 -10.20 -5.56 -4.68
C SER A 189 -11.16 -5.28 -5.84
N ALA A 190 -10.75 -4.45 -6.79
CA ALA A 190 -11.53 -4.12 -7.98
C ALA A 190 -10.64 -3.76 -9.17
N PRO A 191 -11.06 -4.10 -10.42
CA PRO A 191 -10.30 -3.74 -11.61
C PRO A 191 -10.18 -2.23 -11.75
N VAL A 192 -9.02 -1.75 -12.22
CA VAL A 192 -8.82 -0.32 -12.50
C VAL A 192 -9.18 -0.05 -13.97
N PRO A 193 -10.30 0.63 -14.27
CA PRO A 193 -10.77 0.77 -15.66
C PRO A 193 -9.77 1.49 -16.57
N GLY A 194 -9.07 2.50 -16.05
CA GLY A 194 -8.08 3.27 -16.80
C GLY A 194 -6.79 2.51 -17.15
N LEU A 195 -6.63 1.26 -16.70
CA LEU A 195 -5.44 0.44 -16.89
C LEU A 195 -5.70 -0.88 -17.62
N GLN A 196 -6.91 -1.10 -18.15
CA GLN A 196 -7.26 -2.38 -18.80
C GLN A 196 -6.44 -2.71 -20.06
N GLY A 197 -5.90 -1.70 -20.74
CA GLY A 197 -5.03 -1.88 -21.92
C GLY A 197 -3.55 -2.12 -21.61
N GLN A 198 -3.17 -2.13 -20.32
CA GLN A 198 -1.78 -2.36 -19.94
C GLN A 198 -1.42 -3.86 -19.98
N PRO A 199 -0.13 -4.21 -20.13
CA PRO A 199 0.31 -5.60 -20.15
C PRO A 199 -0.22 -6.41 -18.96
N ALA A 200 -0.63 -7.65 -19.25
CA ALA A 200 -1.13 -8.56 -18.24
C ALA A 200 -0.09 -8.83 -17.12
N PRO A 201 -0.53 -9.13 -15.89
CA PRO A 201 -1.94 -9.28 -15.47
C PRO A 201 -2.69 -7.94 -15.31
N GLN A 202 -4.02 -7.98 -15.41
CA GLN A 202 -4.86 -6.78 -15.30
C GLN A 202 -4.65 -6.07 -13.96
N ALA A 203 -4.39 -4.76 -14.01
CA ALA A 203 -4.22 -3.97 -12.80
C ALA A 203 -5.50 -3.93 -11.95
N GLN A 204 -5.33 -4.12 -10.65
CA GLN A 204 -6.40 -4.10 -9.66
C GLN A 204 -6.04 -3.06 -8.59
N TYR A 205 -7.04 -2.35 -8.10
CA TYR A 205 -6.99 -1.77 -6.77
C TYR A 205 -7.15 -2.89 -5.75
N ALA A 206 -6.46 -2.80 -4.62
CA ALA A 206 -6.70 -3.70 -3.49
C ALA A 206 -6.50 -3.02 -2.14
N PHE A 207 -7.29 -3.47 -1.16
CA PHE A 207 -7.06 -3.24 0.27
C PHE A 207 -7.00 -4.58 1.01
N TYR A 208 -5.89 -4.84 1.67
CA TYR A 208 -5.63 -6.11 2.34
C TYR A 208 -4.63 -5.93 3.49
N VAL A 209 -4.45 -7.00 4.25
CA VAL A 209 -3.42 -7.11 5.28
C VAL A 209 -2.55 -8.33 5.00
N ASP A 210 -1.24 -8.13 5.05
CA ASP A 210 -0.26 -9.20 5.06
C ASP A 210 0.25 -9.39 6.49
N ARG A 211 0.35 -10.63 6.93
CA ARG A 211 0.85 -10.98 8.27
C ARG A 211 2.13 -11.80 8.17
N VAL A 212 3.14 -11.38 8.94
CA VAL A 212 4.42 -12.08 9.11
C VAL A 212 4.73 -12.12 10.59
N ASN A 213 4.83 -13.32 11.18
CA ASN A 213 5.13 -13.50 12.61
C ASN A 213 4.25 -12.59 13.50
N ASP A 214 2.92 -12.67 13.29
CA ASP A 214 1.90 -11.85 13.97
C ASP A 214 1.97 -10.32 13.76
N ASN A 215 2.87 -9.83 12.90
CA ASN A 215 2.92 -8.43 12.50
C ASN A 215 2.01 -8.19 11.31
N ALA A 216 0.93 -7.43 11.53
CA ALA A 216 0.00 -7.01 10.49
C ALA A 216 0.53 -5.78 9.74
N LYS A 217 0.66 -5.90 8.42
CA LYS A 217 0.95 -4.79 7.51
C LYS A 217 -0.23 -4.58 6.57
N TYR A 218 -1.00 -3.54 6.85
CA TYR A 218 -2.11 -3.11 5.99
C TYR A 218 -1.57 -2.42 4.74
N ARG A 219 -2.16 -2.72 3.59
CA ARG A 219 -1.78 -2.16 2.30
C ARG A 219 -3.00 -1.80 1.49
N MET A 220 -2.96 -0.61 0.90
CA MET A 220 -3.95 -0.13 -0.04
C MET A 220 -3.21 0.44 -1.25
N HIS A 221 -3.24 -0.28 -2.37
CA HIS A 221 -2.41 0.07 -3.53
C HIS A 221 -2.91 -0.60 -4.81
N LEU A 222 -2.19 -0.37 -5.92
CA LEU A 222 -2.38 -1.15 -7.13
C LEU A 222 -1.65 -2.50 -7.04
N CYS A 223 -2.26 -3.54 -7.60
CA CYS A 223 -1.69 -4.88 -7.73
C CYS A 223 -1.75 -5.33 -9.19
N ALA A 224 -0.72 -6.06 -9.62
CA ALA A 224 -0.74 -6.76 -10.89
C ALA A 224 -1.57 -8.05 -10.74
N GLY A 225 -2.83 -8.01 -11.17
CA GLY A 225 -3.80 -9.08 -10.94
C GLY A 225 -4.52 -8.97 -9.59
N ALA A 226 -5.56 -9.78 -9.40
CA ALA A 226 -6.32 -9.80 -8.16
C ALA A 226 -5.50 -10.50 -7.05
N PRO A 227 -5.38 -9.89 -5.86
CA PRO A 227 -4.65 -10.50 -4.77
C PRO A 227 -5.36 -11.78 -4.29
N ILE A 228 -4.57 -12.80 -3.99
CA ILE A 228 -5.05 -14.09 -3.46
C ILE A 228 -4.89 -14.08 -1.94
N ALA A 229 -5.93 -14.51 -1.22
CA ALA A 229 -5.92 -14.68 0.23
C ALA A 229 -5.26 -16.02 0.62
N GLY A 230 -4.65 -16.07 1.80
CA GLY A 230 -3.94 -17.25 2.29
C GLY A 230 -2.42 -17.09 2.33
N ALA A 231 -1.71 -18.21 2.43
CA ALA A 231 -0.24 -18.23 2.46
C ALA A 231 0.32 -17.97 1.06
N GLU A 232 1.00 -16.84 0.89
CA GLU A 232 1.47 -16.33 -0.39
C GLU A 232 2.77 -15.56 -0.24
N MET A 233 3.33 -15.11 -1.37
CA MET A 233 4.38 -14.10 -1.38
C MET A 233 3.78 -12.69 -1.29
N ALA A 234 4.50 -11.77 -0.65
CA ALA A 234 4.13 -10.36 -0.60
C ALA A 234 4.08 -9.77 -2.03
N LEU A 235 3.03 -9.02 -2.36
CA LEU A 235 2.92 -8.31 -3.63
C LEU A 235 3.78 -7.04 -3.60
N ASP A 236 4.40 -6.69 -4.74
CA ASP A 236 5.23 -5.49 -4.90
C ASP A 236 4.43 -4.24 -5.35
N GLY A 237 3.23 -4.45 -5.92
CA GLY A 237 2.37 -3.39 -6.43
C GLY A 237 2.82 -2.77 -7.75
N ILE A 238 3.69 -3.47 -8.49
CA ILE A 238 4.28 -2.96 -9.73
C ILE A 238 3.37 -3.28 -10.93
N ILE A 239 2.80 -2.25 -11.54
CA ILE A 239 2.02 -2.37 -12.78
C ILE A 239 2.95 -2.11 -13.96
N ARG A 240 3.05 -3.09 -14.86
CA ARG A 240 3.75 -2.90 -16.14
C ARG A 240 2.92 -2.01 -17.03
N THR A 241 3.56 -1.08 -17.72
CA THR A 241 2.93 -0.22 -18.72
C THR A 241 3.58 -0.41 -20.09
N ALA A 242 3.01 0.19 -21.14
CA ALA A 242 3.56 0.09 -22.50
C ALA A 242 5.02 0.54 -22.58
N THR A 243 5.43 1.52 -21.77
CA THR A 243 6.79 2.06 -21.83
C THR A 243 7.58 1.89 -20.53
N GLY A 244 7.02 1.33 -19.46
CA GLY A 244 7.73 1.26 -18.18
C GLY A 244 6.91 0.61 -17.08
N VAL A 245 6.92 1.24 -15.91
CA VAL A 245 6.22 0.76 -14.71
C VAL A 245 5.47 1.91 -14.05
N LEU A 246 4.38 1.55 -13.37
CA LEU A 246 3.55 2.41 -12.55
C LEU A 246 3.38 1.73 -11.19
N VAL A 247 3.60 2.49 -10.11
CA VAL A 247 3.32 2.06 -8.74
C VAL A 247 2.44 3.12 -8.11
N ALA A 248 1.41 2.72 -7.37
CA ALA A 248 0.60 3.67 -6.63
C ALA A 248 0.18 3.09 -5.29
N ASP A 249 0.67 3.68 -4.20
CA ASP A 249 0.50 3.22 -2.84
C ASP A 249 -0.13 4.31 -1.97
N VAL A 250 -1.08 3.92 -1.12
CA VAL A 250 -1.53 4.73 0.01
C VAL A 250 -0.53 4.59 1.15
N GLU A 251 -0.28 5.70 1.81
CA GLU A 251 0.70 5.80 2.89
C GLU A 251 0.00 5.62 4.23
N PHE A 252 0.39 4.58 4.97
CA PHE A 252 -0.05 4.35 6.33
C PHE A 252 1.11 4.60 7.29
N ILE A 253 0.87 5.40 8.32
CA ILE A 253 1.81 5.53 9.46
C ILE A 253 1.79 4.23 10.26
N GLU A 254 2.88 3.92 10.97
CA GLU A 254 3.05 2.68 11.73
C GLU A 254 1.80 2.28 12.55
N LYS A 255 1.33 1.05 12.33
CA LYS A 255 0.12 0.45 12.95
C LYS A 255 -1.12 1.35 12.82
N PRO A 256 -1.62 1.57 11.60
CA PRO A 256 -2.71 2.52 11.34
C PRO A 256 -4.05 2.09 11.97
N PHE A 257 -4.23 0.80 12.23
CA PHE A 257 -5.50 0.24 12.71
C PHE A 257 -5.30 -0.70 13.88
N ALA A 258 -6.27 -0.70 14.80
CA ALA A 258 -6.30 -1.62 15.94
C ALA A 258 -6.54 -3.10 15.54
N GLY A 259 -7.08 -3.34 14.33
CA GLY A 259 -7.42 -4.66 13.82
C GLY A 259 -8.21 -4.60 12.51
N ASP A 260 -8.56 -5.76 11.96
CA ASP A 260 -9.20 -5.87 10.64
C ASP A 260 -10.55 -5.17 10.56
N ASP A 261 -11.35 -5.23 11.62
CA ASP A 261 -12.65 -4.55 11.66
C ASP A 261 -12.51 -3.03 11.69
N ALA A 262 -11.48 -2.52 12.38
CA ALA A 262 -11.15 -1.09 12.36
C ALA A 262 -10.68 -0.66 10.96
N ALA A 263 -9.86 -1.48 10.29
CA ALA A 263 -9.41 -1.23 8.93
C ALA A 263 -10.58 -1.20 7.92
N LYS A 264 -11.52 -2.15 8.02
CA LYS A 264 -12.74 -2.17 7.18
C LYS A 264 -13.65 -0.98 7.46
N THR A 265 -13.81 -0.61 8.73
CA THR A 265 -14.59 0.58 9.13
C THR A 265 -13.97 1.86 8.58
N TRP A 266 -12.64 1.99 8.67
CA TRP A 266 -11.91 3.10 8.06
C TRP A 266 -12.08 3.13 6.54
N LEU A 267 -11.97 1.99 5.85
CA LEU A 267 -12.17 1.92 4.41
C LEU A 267 -13.58 2.39 4.01
N ALA A 268 -14.61 2.06 4.80
CA ALA A 268 -15.97 2.53 4.59
C ALA A 268 -16.16 4.04 4.88
N GLY A 269 -15.21 4.66 5.59
CA GLY A 269 -15.21 6.08 5.90
C GLY A 269 -14.81 6.97 4.73
N ALA A 270 -14.96 8.29 4.92
CA ALA A 270 -14.73 9.28 3.87
C ALA A 270 -13.29 9.27 3.32
N GLU A 271 -12.28 9.14 4.20
CA GLU A 271 -10.87 9.08 3.80
C GLU A 271 -10.57 7.83 2.98
N GLY A 272 -10.98 6.64 3.47
CA GLY A 272 -10.82 5.38 2.75
C GLY A 272 -11.48 5.39 1.37
N GLN A 273 -12.72 5.91 1.27
CA GLN A 273 -13.40 6.04 -0.02
C GLN A 273 -12.75 7.07 -0.96
N ALA A 274 -12.20 8.17 -0.44
CA ALA A 274 -11.47 9.15 -1.25
C ALA A 274 -10.21 8.53 -1.85
N LEU A 275 -9.44 7.79 -1.06
CA LEU A 275 -8.23 7.09 -1.52
C LEU A 275 -8.55 5.96 -2.51
N LYS A 276 -9.65 5.23 -2.28
CA LYS A 276 -10.13 4.20 -3.21
C LYS A 276 -10.51 4.81 -4.55
N THR A 277 -11.25 5.92 -4.51
CA THR A 277 -11.64 6.68 -5.71
C THR A 277 -10.40 7.16 -6.46
N LEU A 278 -9.38 7.67 -5.74
CA LEU A 278 -8.11 8.06 -6.34
C LEU A 278 -7.46 6.89 -7.09
N LEU A 279 -7.26 5.74 -6.44
CA LEU A 279 -6.61 4.59 -7.06
C LEU A 279 -7.41 4.03 -8.25
N LEU A 280 -8.73 3.96 -8.14
CA LEU A 280 -9.61 3.49 -9.24
C LEU A 280 -9.68 4.47 -10.42
N SER A 281 -9.35 5.74 -10.20
CA SER A 281 -9.34 6.77 -11.25
C SER A 281 -8.04 6.83 -12.05
N ILE A 282 -7.01 6.07 -11.63
CA ILE A 282 -5.72 6.05 -12.31
C ILE A 282 -5.91 5.53 -13.74
N SER A 283 -5.33 6.26 -14.69
CA SER A 283 -5.35 5.91 -16.09
C SER A 283 -3.96 6.03 -16.72
N TYR A 284 -3.73 5.21 -17.73
CA TYR A 284 -2.52 5.24 -18.55
C TYR A 284 -2.91 5.26 -20.03
N ARG A 285 -2.38 6.23 -20.78
CA ARG A 285 -2.63 6.41 -22.22
C ARG A 285 -1.35 6.50 -23.04
#